data_AF-A0A9X0UEN9-F1
#
_entry.id   AF-A0A9X0UEN9-F1
#
_cell.length_a   1.000
_cell.length_b   1.000
_cell.length_c   1.000
_cell.angle_alpha   90.00
_cell.angle_beta   90.00
_cell.angle_gamma   90.00
#
_symmetry.space_group_name_H-M   'P 1'
#
loop_
_entity.id
_entity.type
_entity.pdbx_description
1 polymer ?
#
loop_
_entity_poly.entity_id
_entity_poly.type
_entity_poly.pdbx_seq_one_letter_code
_entity_poly.pdbx_strand_id
1 'polypeptide(L)'
;MQYAVNFGSLSKAPRASGPVTKFRLAVFGDFSGRANAGLLETGAKLAARKPIKIDVDNLDDVLARMKLKLALPVAPEGGIVALDFAEIEDFHPDQLFDKLEVFEGLADLRKRLMNRASFDRAAKEVLGWGGEAPLPPPSRARPQGYAIATDRRLDDFARLTGRKPAPAVEASVEDWIRRIVGSHILPGKDSRQDQLVAKVDEALSATMRSVLHHPDFQTLEATWRSVEFLVRRIETGGKMEIVLYDISAEELAADLAATDTLEETGLYGLLAEAPVMDAHQGALSAVVGLYGFELAPPHADLLGRLARICAAANCPFLSAIGADALSIPFRDQHPLIKDAWGALQAAPEAAYIGLAAPRFLLRMPYGKKSDPIDSFAFEEFTRQGGLGSMLWANPAVLAGLLLAESYARGGAKLKLGSVMSASDMPYFLYTDAEGEQVPLPCTERLWSERQAVQAASYKVMPLVSLRGRPEVRLASFNALAGRPLAGFWDPVTDRSPAAAAPEPAPAAPAAPPAPAAPVTAMAPAEPAPAEAAAEADDPDALLASLGTPAATPEAALPPAPEPAPSGADAGLDDLDALLASLSAPATPPPADADATEPDLDALLASLS
;
A
#
# COMPACT_ATOMS: atom_id res chain seq x y z
N MET A 1 18.07 -25.51 18.14
CA MET A 1 17.61 -24.82 19.37
C MET A 1 16.18 -24.37 19.11
N GLN A 2 15.24 -24.62 20.02
CA GLN A 2 13.88 -24.06 19.94
C GLN A 2 13.95 -22.57 20.28
N TYR A 3 13.27 -21.73 19.51
CA TYR A 3 13.19 -20.30 19.81
C TYR A 3 12.37 -20.08 21.09
N ALA A 4 12.94 -19.39 22.09
CA ALA A 4 12.25 -19.07 23.34
C ALA A 4 11.47 -17.77 23.17
N VAL A 5 10.16 -17.90 23.03
CA VAL A 5 9.23 -16.79 22.78
C VAL A 5 8.96 -16.01 24.06
N ASN A 6 8.89 -14.68 23.98
CA ASN A 6 8.54 -13.82 25.10
C ASN A 6 7.44 -12.81 24.76
N PHE A 7 6.21 -13.19 25.08
CA PHE A 7 5.01 -12.35 24.93
C PHE A 7 4.67 -11.49 26.17
N GLY A 8 5.59 -11.36 27.13
CA GLY A 8 5.33 -10.67 28.39
C GLY A 8 4.33 -11.40 29.28
N SER A 9 3.73 -10.69 30.23
CA SER A 9 2.76 -11.20 31.21
C SER A 9 1.73 -10.13 31.57
N LEU A 10 0.51 -10.57 31.89
CA LEU A 10 -0.55 -9.76 32.48
C LEU A 10 -1.01 -10.46 33.77
N SER A 11 -0.88 -9.76 34.89
CA SER A 11 -1.31 -10.17 36.23
C SER A 11 -2.79 -9.92 36.49
N LYS A 12 -3.39 -8.93 35.83
CA LYS A 12 -4.81 -8.57 36.00
C LYS A 12 -5.64 -9.15 34.86
N ALA A 13 -6.77 -9.77 35.23
CA ALA A 13 -7.79 -10.11 34.25
C ALA A 13 -8.28 -8.83 33.54
N PRO A 14 -8.50 -8.88 32.22
CA PRO A 14 -9.06 -7.76 31.47
C PRO A 14 -10.30 -7.20 32.15
N ARG A 15 -10.31 -5.90 32.46
CA ARG A 15 -11.58 -5.26 32.83
C ARG A 15 -12.40 -5.15 31.55
N ALA A 16 -13.55 -5.80 31.51
CA ALA A 16 -14.45 -5.74 30.36
C ALA A 16 -14.69 -4.27 30.01
N SER A 17 -14.29 -3.88 28.78
CA SER A 17 -14.60 -2.56 28.27
C SER A 17 -16.11 -2.36 28.30
N GLY A 18 -16.55 -1.17 28.73
CA GLY A 18 -17.97 -0.83 28.73
C GLY A 18 -18.58 -0.97 27.34
N PRO A 19 -19.92 -0.96 27.22
CA PRO A 19 -20.58 -1.09 25.92
C PRO A 19 -20.05 -0.02 24.94
N VAL A 20 -19.67 -0.45 23.74
CA VAL A 20 -19.23 0.45 22.67
C VAL A 20 -20.42 1.28 22.20
N THR A 21 -20.48 2.54 22.66
CA THR A 21 -21.55 3.50 22.30
C THR A 21 -21.24 4.23 21.00
N LYS A 22 -19.95 4.35 20.66
CA LYS A 22 -19.42 5.04 19.50
C LYS A 22 -18.27 4.22 18.92
N PHE A 23 -18.21 4.09 17.59
CA PHE A 23 -17.08 3.45 16.95
C PHE A 23 -15.90 4.41 16.87
N ARG A 24 -14.85 4.13 17.63
CA ARG A 24 -13.66 4.97 17.73
C ARG A 24 -12.51 4.27 17.04
N LEU A 25 -12.11 4.76 15.88
CA LEU A 25 -10.97 4.26 15.13
C LEU A 25 -9.71 5.04 15.55
N ALA A 26 -8.78 4.38 16.23
CA ALA A 26 -7.49 4.97 16.52
C ALA A 26 -6.51 4.74 15.37
N VAL A 27 -5.76 5.77 14.99
CA VAL A 27 -4.65 5.64 14.04
C VAL A 27 -3.35 5.96 14.78
N PHE A 28 -2.45 4.99 14.80
CA PHE A 28 -1.13 5.09 15.42
C PHE A 28 -0.10 5.30 14.30
N GLY A 29 0.76 6.30 14.45
CA GLY A 29 1.78 6.61 13.46
C GLY A 29 2.67 7.76 13.92
N ASP A 30 3.74 8.00 13.17
CA ASP A 30 4.65 9.12 13.44
C ASP A 30 4.16 10.38 12.72
N PHE A 31 3.24 11.12 13.35
CA PHE A 31 2.60 12.29 12.75
C PHE A 31 3.40 13.58 12.94
N SER A 32 4.27 13.65 13.94
CA SER A 32 5.14 14.82 14.17
C SER A 32 6.60 14.61 13.75
N GLY A 33 6.94 13.45 13.16
CA GLY A 33 8.31 13.14 12.74
C GLY A 33 9.24 12.90 13.94
N ARG A 34 8.70 12.30 15.01
CA ARG A 34 9.40 12.01 16.27
C ARG A 34 10.65 11.19 16.07
N ALA A 35 10.60 10.17 15.20
CA ALA A 35 11.77 9.36 14.88
C ALA A 35 12.89 10.20 14.26
N ASN A 36 12.55 11.04 13.28
CA ASN A 36 13.49 11.99 12.66
C ASN A 36 14.05 13.00 13.67
N ALA A 37 13.24 13.42 14.64
CA ALA A 37 13.65 14.30 15.72
C ALA A 37 14.44 13.60 16.85
N GLY A 38 14.58 12.27 16.82
CA GLY A 38 15.20 11.47 17.88
C GLY A 38 14.42 11.49 19.20
N LEU A 39 13.13 11.79 19.15
CA LEU A 39 12.25 11.83 20.31
C LEU A 39 11.70 10.43 20.59
N LEU A 40 12.04 9.88 21.76
CA LEU A 40 11.60 8.56 22.20
C LEU A 40 11.09 8.64 23.64
N GLU A 41 9.79 8.50 23.83
CA GLU A 41 9.15 8.44 25.15
C GLU A 41 8.34 7.14 25.30
N THR A 42 8.51 6.48 26.45
CA THR A 42 7.87 5.21 26.80
C THR A 42 7.21 5.31 28.19
N GLY A 43 6.52 4.26 28.61
CA GLY A 43 5.90 4.12 29.93
C GLY A 43 4.89 5.23 30.22
N ALA A 44 5.00 5.83 31.41
CA ALA A 44 4.05 6.86 31.88
C ALA A 44 3.93 8.08 30.94
N LYS A 45 5.00 8.46 30.23
CA LYS A 45 4.93 9.57 29.26
C LYS A 45 4.10 9.23 28.04
N LEU A 46 4.25 8.00 27.54
CA LEU A 46 3.44 7.49 26.43
C LEU A 46 1.99 7.29 26.85
N ALA A 47 1.74 6.75 28.06
CA ALA A 47 0.41 6.62 28.65
C ALA A 47 -0.34 7.96 28.82
N ALA A 48 0.38 9.06 29.03
CA ALA A 48 -0.21 10.39 29.21
C ALA A 48 -0.60 11.08 27.89
N ARG A 49 -0.31 10.47 26.72
CA ARG A 49 -0.63 11.06 25.41
C ARG A 49 -2.14 11.09 25.20
N LYS A 50 -2.64 12.27 24.86
CA LYS A 50 -4.07 12.47 24.60
C LYS A 50 -4.39 12.13 23.14
N PRO A 51 -5.51 11.44 22.87
CA PRO A 51 -5.98 11.25 21.51
C PRO A 51 -6.32 12.60 20.88
N ILE A 52 -5.97 12.72 19.61
CA ILE A 52 -6.26 13.91 18.80
C ILE A 52 -7.44 13.56 17.90
N LYS A 53 -8.62 14.12 18.18
CA LYS A 53 -9.78 13.95 17.31
C LYS A 53 -9.49 14.60 15.96
N ILE A 54 -9.77 13.87 14.89
CA ILE A 54 -9.62 14.36 13.53
C ILE A 54 -10.85 14.05 12.67
N ASP A 55 -11.19 14.98 11.80
CA ASP A 55 -12.21 14.90 10.78
C ASP A 55 -11.79 15.74 9.56
N VAL A 56 -12.67 15.84 8.56
CA VAL A 56 -12.37 16.56 7.32
C VAL A 56 -12.24 18.07 7.54
N ASP A 57 -12.85 18.63 8.59
CA ASP A 57 -12.89 20.06 8.83
C ASP A 57 -11.65 20.57 9.58
N ASN A 58 -10.98 19.70 10.35
CA ASN A 58 -9.82 20.08 11.19
C ASN A 58 -8.49 19.42 10.79
N LEU A 59 -8.44 18.75 9.64
CA LEU A 59 -7.24 18.04 9.16
C LEU A 59 -6.00 18.94 9.13
N ASP A 60 -6.08 20.07 8.43
CA ASP A 60 -4.96 20.99 8.28
C ASP A 60 -4.61 21.69 9.60
N ASP A 61 -5.61 22.05 10.43
CA ASP A 61 -5.36 22.60 11.78
C ASP A 61 -4.55 21.62 12.65
N VAL A 62 -4.87 20.32 12.57
CA VAL A 62 -4.14 19.28 13.29
C VAL A 62 -2.72 19.12 12.74
N LEU A 63 -2.55 19.14 11.42
CA LEU A 63 -1.25 19.05 10.74
C LEU A 63 -0.34 20.23 11.12
N ALA A 64 -0.84 21.47 10.99
CA ALA A 64 -0.14 22.68 11.39
C ALA A 64 0.30 22.65 12.87
N ARG A 65 -0.53 22.10 13.76
CA ARG A 65 -0.19 21.97 15.18
C ARG A 65 0.97 21.01 15.45
N MET A 66 1.22 20.03 14.57
CA MET A 66 2.36 19.12 14.71
C MET A 66 3.70 19.78 14.44
N LYS A 67 3.73 20.94 13.76
CA LYS A 67 4.94 21.72 13.44
C LYS A 67 6.02 20.86 12.79
N LEU A 68 5.61 20.12 11.78
CA LEU A 68 6.45 19.16 11.08
C LEU A 68 7.63 19.85 10.41
N LYS A 69 8.83 19.39 10.74
CA LYS A 69 10.08 19.79 10.11
C LYS A 69 10.78 18.56 9.59
N LEU A 70 10.94 18.45 8.27
CA LEU A 70 11.68 17.36 7.67
C LEU A 70 13.04 17.86 7.19
N ALA A 71 14.08 17.22 7.69
CA ALA A 71 15.46 17.45 7.32
C ALA A 71 15.86 16.47 6.22
N LEU A 72 15.83 16.89 4.95
CA LEU A 72 16.19 16.03 3.84
C LEU A 72 17.68 16.19 3.47
N PRO A 73 18.50 15.12 3.50
CA PRO A 73 19.88 15.14 3.07
C PRO A 73 19.99 15.03 1.55
N VAL A 74 19.41 15.99 0.82
CA VAL A 74 19.40 15.97 -0.66
C VAL A 74 20.67 16.61 -1.25
N ALA A 75 21.47 17.27 -0.41
CA ALA A 75 22.68 17.98 -0.84
C ALA A 75 23.99 17.18 -0.67
N PRO A 76 25.00 17.48 -1.52
CA PRO A 76 26.18 16.63 -1.77
C PRO A 76 27.14 16.38 -0.59
N GLU A 77 27.02 17.10 0.53
CA GLU A 77 27.87 16.91 1.72
C GLU A 77 27.05 16.74 3.02
N GLY A 78 25.81 16.24 2.92
CA GLY A 78 24.91 16.17 4.08
C GLY A 78 24.22 17.51 4.37
N GLY A 79 24.11 18.37 3.35
CA GLY A 79 23.29 19.56 3.39
C GLY A 79 21.84 19.19 3.68
N ILE A 80 21.30 19.75 4.77
CA ILE A 80 19.94 19.51 5.19
C ILE A 80 19.05 20.60 4.62
N VAL A 81 18.08 20.18 3.81
CA VAL A 81 16.96 21.03 3.41
C VAL A 81 15.85 20.84 4.44
N ALA A 82 15.48 21.92 5.13
CA ALA A 82 14.38 21.91 6.09
C ALA A 82 13.06 22.23 5.37
N LEU A 83 12.15 21.26 5.34
CA LEU A 83 10.79 21.43 4.84
C LEU A 83 9.82 21.55 6.01
N ASP A 84 9.03 22.62 6.00
CA ASP A 84 7.94 22.83 6.96
C ASP A 84 6.59 22.49 6.31
N PHE A 85 5.79 21.67 7.00
CA PHE A 85 4.45 21.25 6.57
C PHE A 85 3.39 21.70 7.58
N ALA A 86 2.39 22.41 7.09
CA ALA A 86 1.26 22.95 7.82
C ALA A 86 -0.09 22.49 7.25
N GLU A 87 -0.18 22.19 5.97
CA GLU A 87 -1.38 21.67 5.29
C GLU A 87 -1.07 20.52 4.33
N ILE A 88 -2.09 19.77 3.90
CA ILE A 88 -1.92 18.66 2.94
C ILE A 88 -1.32 19.14 1.61
N GLU A 89 -1.65 20.36 1.18
CA GLU A 89 -1.17 20.92 -0.08
C GLU A 89 0.34 21.18 -0.07
N ASP A 90 0.97 21.28 1.10
CA ASP A 90 2.42 21.47 1.22
C ASP A 90 3.25 20.28 0.69
N PHE A 91 2.61 19.11 0.50
CA PHE A 91 3.22 17.97 -0.17
C PHE A 91 3.14 18.05 -1.70
N HIS A 92 2.41 19.02 -2.26
CA HIS A 92 2.25 19.21 -3.70
C HIS A 92 3.55 19.74 -4.34
N PRO A 93 3.94 19.28 -5.55
CA PRO A 93 5.16 19.72 -6.23
C PRO A 93 5.24 21.23 -6.46
N ASP A 94 4.11 21.89 -6.70
CA ASP A 94 4.09 23.35 -6.86
C ASP A 94 4.47 24.07 -5.55
N GLN A 95 3.98 23.60 -4.39
CA GLN A 95 4.39 24.14 -3.10
C GLN A 95 5.87 23.87 -2.80
N LEU A 96 6.37 22.69 -3.16
CA LEU A 96 7.79 22.36 -3.02
C LEU A 96 8.67 23.23 -3.93
N PHE A 97 8.20 23.52 -5.15
CA PHE A 97 8.88 24.39 -6.09
C PHE A 97 9.01 25.82 -5.55
N ASP A 98 7.97 26.34 -4.92
CA ASP A 98 7.96 27.69 -4.35
C ASP A 98 8.77 27.82 -3.05
N LYS A 99 8.82 26.75 -2.23
CA LYS A 99 9.48 26.79 -0.90
C LYS A 99 10.98 26.51 -0.93
N LEU A 100 11.47 25.79 -1.94
CA LEU A 100 12.86 25.33 -1.95
C LEU A 100 13.75 26.19 -2.84
N GLU A 101 14.78 26.79 -2.23
CA GLU A 101 15.75 27.69 -2.89
C GLU A 101 16.44 27.07 -4.12
N VAL A 102 16.59 25.73 -4.15
CA VAL A 102 17.17 25.02 -5.30
C VAL A 102 16.34 25.19 -6.57
N PHE A 103 15.00 25.22 -6.45
CA PHE A 103 14.12 25.40 -7.60
C PHE A 103 14.10 26.84 -8.07
N GLU A 104 14.20 27.82 -7.15
CA GLU A 104 14.38 29.22 -7.50
C GLU A 104 15.65 29.41 -8.36
N GLY A 105 16.78 28.85 -7.91
CA GLY A 105 18.03 28.94 -8.66
C GLY A 105 18.01 28.27 -10.04
N LEU A 106 17.36 27.10 -10.16
CA LEU A 106 17.17 26.42 -11.44
C LEU A 106 16.20 27.18 -12.36
N ALA A 107 15.12 27.74 -11.81
CA ALA A 107 14.15 28.55 -12.55
C ALA A 107 14.79 29.84 -13.08
N ASP A 108 15.62 30.50 -12.28
CA ASP A 108 16.34 31.69 -12.70
C ASP A 108 17.41 31.38 -13.73
N LEU A 109 18.12 30.26 -13.60
CA LEU A 109 19.02 29.77 -14.63
C LEU A 109 18.27 29.55 -15.96
N ARG A 110 17.10 28.91 -15.91
CA ARG A 110 16.23 28.72 -17.08
C ARG A 110 15.82 30.06 -17.72
N LYS A 111 15.37 31.04 -16.93
CA LYS A 111 15.02 32.39 -17.41
C LYS A 111 16.22 33.07 -18.08
N ARG A 112 17.42 32.97 -17.49
CA ARG A 112 18.66 33.56 -18.04
C ARG A 112 19.07 32.91 -19.36
N LEU A 113 18.85 31.60 -19.52
CA LEU A 113 19.08 30.88 -20.78
C LEU A 113 18.02 31.22 -21.85
N MET A 114 16.78 31.54 -21.46
CA MET A 114 15.74 31.98 -22.41
C MET A 114 15.94 33.43 -22.90
N ASN A 115 16.57 34.28 -22.10
CA ASN A 115 16.79 35.68 -22.46
C ASN A 115 18.06 35.84 -23.33
N ARG A 116 17.86 36.38 -24.55
CA ARG A 116 18.92 36.63 -25.54
C ARG A 116 20.08 37.47 -25.01
N ALA A 117 19.84 38.40 -24.09
CA ALA A 117 20.88 39.29 -23.56
C ALA A 117 21.78 38.62 -22.51
N SER A 118 21.26 37.64 -21.77
CA SER A 118 22.01 36.91 -20.73
C SER A 118 22.48 35.52 -21.18
N PHE A 119 22.04 35.07 -22.36
CA PHE A 119 22.29 33.73 -22.89
C PHE A 119 23.78 33.37 -22.89
N ASP A 120 24.64 34.18 -23.52
CA ASP A 120 26.07 33.84 -23.67
C ASP A 120 26.80 33.68 -22.33
N ARG A 121 26.36 34.40 -21.29
CA ARG A 121 26.92 34.28 -19.94
C ARG A 121 26.42 33.02 -19.25
N ALA A 122 25.12 32.78 -19.27
CA ALA A 122 24.51 31.60 -18.65
C ALA A 122 24.92 30.30 -19.36
N ALA A 123 25.04 30.31 -20.68
CA ALA A 123 25.51 29.16 -21.46
C ALA A 123 26.96 28.81 -21.12
N LYS A 124 27.85 29.80 -20.94
CA LYS A 124 29.24 29.56 -20.50
C LYS A 124 29.32 29.00 -19.08
N GLU A 125 28.46 29.49 -18.19
CA GLU A 125 28.34 29.01 -16.81
C GLU A 125 27.91 27.54 -16.78
N VAL A 126 26.79 27.21 -17.43
CA VAL A 126 26.26 25.85 -17.55
C VAL A 126 27.28 24.91 -18.20
N LEU A 127 27.80 25.26 -19.39
CA LEU A 127 28.79 24.43 -20.09
C LEU A 127 30.07 24.21 -19.27
N GLY A 128 30.43 25.14 -18.38
CA GLY A 128 31.55 25.02 -17.45
C GLY A 128 31.34 23.97 -16.35
N TRP A 129 30.12 23.49 -16.16
CA TRP A 129 29.76 22.46 -15.18
C TRP A 129 29.74 21.05 -15.77
N GLY A 130 29.86 20.91 -17.10
CA GLY A 130 29.87 19.62 -17.78
C GLY A 130 31.01 18.72 -17.30
N GLY A 131 30.68 17.48 -16.92
CA GLY A 131 31.65 16.49 -16.43
C GLY A 131 31.71 16.33 -14.90
N GLU A 132 30.85 17.02 -14.15
CA GLU A 132 30.70 16.78 -12.71
C GLU A 132 29.94 15.48 -12.42
N ALA A 133 30.36 14.78 -11.37
CA ALA A 133 29.74 13.52 -10.98
C ALA A 133 28.28 13.76 -10.57
N PRO A 134 27.33 12.93 -11.07
CA PRO A 134 25.93 13.03 -10.69
C PRO A 134 25.79 12.94 -9.17
N LEU A 135 24.69 13.50 -8.66
CA LEU A 135 24.33 13.25 -7.27
C LEU A 135 24.19 11.74 -7.06
N PRO A 136 24.64 11.22 -5.90
CA PRO A 136 24.37 9.83 -5.57
C PRO A 136 22.86 9.59 -5.64
N PRO A 137 22.43 8.39 -6.07
CA PRO A 137 21.01 8.04 -6.05
C PRO A 137 20.44 8.27 -4.64
N PRO A 138 19.13 8.57 -4.52
CA PRO A 138 18.50 8.76 -3.22
C PRO A 138 18.87 7.59 -2.31
N SER A 139 19.27 7.90 -1.08
CA SER A 139 19.81 6.88 -0.18
C SER A 139 18.76 5.78 -0.01
N ARG A 140 19.18 4.51 -0.10
CA ARG A 140 18.35 3.35 0.27
C ARG A 140 18.18 3.26 1.79
N ALA A 141 18.17 4.40 2.50
CA ALA A 141 17.93 4.42 3.92
C ALA A 141 16.53 3.86 4.19
N ARG A 142 16.44 3.00 5.21
CA ARG A 142 15.15 2.55 5.72
C ARG A 142 14.34 3.78 6.15
N PRO A 143 13.05 3.87 5.80
CA PRO A 143 12.21 4.98 6.22
C PRO A 143 12.15 5.04 7.74
N GLN A 144 12.54 6.19 8.32
CA GLN A 144 12.48 6.37 9.76
C GLN A 144 11.03 6.52 10.24
N GLY A 145 10.73 6.04 11.45
CA GLY A 145 9.40 6.18 12.07
C GLY A 145 8.32 5.19 11.60
N TYR A 146 8.48 4.56 10.43
CA TYR A 146 7.56 3.53 9.89
C TYR A 146 8.07 2.09 10.09
N ALA A 147 9.35 1.84 9.81
CA ALA A 147 9.94 0.50 9.87
C ALA A 147 10.44 0.17 11.28
N ILE A 148 10.16 -1.06 11.73
CA ILE A 148 10.73 -1.59 12.98
C ILE A 148 12.04 -2.31 12.65
N ALA A 149 13.10 -2.04 13.42
CA ALA A 149 14.43 -2.57 13.17
C ALA A 149 14.52 -4.10 13.39
N THR A 150 14.87 -4.85 12.35
CA THR A 150 14.92 -6.33 12.43
C THR A 150 16.20 -6.92 13.01
N ASP A 151 17.26 -6.13 13.07
CA ASP A 151 18.59 -6.51 13.59
C ASP A 151 18.68 -6.41 15.13
N ARG A 152 17.61 -5.96 15.79
CA ARG A 152 17.60 -5.70 17.23
C ARG A 152 16.83 -6.76 17.99
N ARG A 153 17.42 -7.29 19.06
CA ARG A 153 16.68 -8.08 20.06
C ARG A 153 15.78 -7.14 20.87
N LEU A 154 14.77 -7.69 21.55
CA LEU A 154 13.92 -6.93 22.48
C LEU A 154 14.77 -6.06 23.44
N ASP A 155 15.83 -6.63 24.01
CA ASP A 155 16.75 -5.93 24.92
C ASP A 155 17.48 -4.74 24.28
N ASP A 156 17.69 -4.77 22.95
CA ASP A 156 18.36 -3.69 22.22
C ASP A 156 17.42 -2.52 21.95
N PHE A 157 16.11 -2.77 21.81
CA PHE A 157 15.11 -1.70 21.71
C PHE A 157 15.00 -0.88 22.99
N ALA A 158 15.12 -1.52 24.16
CA ALA A 158 15.10 -0.84 25.46
C ALA A 158 16.29 0.13 25.64
N ARG A 159 17.40 -0.10 24.94
CA ARG A 159 18.64 0.70 25.01
C ARG A 159 18.66 1.92 24.07
N LEU A 160 17.61 2.14 23.26
CA LEU A 160 17.55 3.23 22.28
C LEU A 160 17.23 4.62 22.85
N THR A 161 16.97 4.71 24.15
CA THR A 161 16.71 5.98 24.83
C THR A 161 17.97 6.86 24.83
N GLY A 162 18.01 7.93 24.01
CA GLY A 162 19.02 9.00 24.11
C GLY A 162 19.92 9.28 22.90
N ARG A 163 19.55 8.90 21.67
CA ARG A 163 20.33 9.26 20.48
C ARG A 163 20.21 10.77 20.20
N LYS A 164 21.36 11.46 20.13
CA LYS A 164 21.41 12.88 19.73
C LYS A 164 21.50 12.95 18.19
N PRO A 165 20.68 13.77 17.50
CA PRO A 165 20.77 13.93 16.05
C PRO A 165 22.15 14.49 15.66
N ALA A 166 22.67 14.04 14.53
CA ALA A 166 23.93 14.53 13.98
C ALA A 166 23.81 16.01 13.59
N PRO A 167 24.86 16.83 13.79
CA PRO A 167 24.82 18.24 13.40
C PRO A 167 24.72 18.35 11.87
N ALA A 168 23.74 19.13 11.41
CA ALA A 168 23.57 19.52 10.02
C ALA A 168 24.62 20.54 9.62
N VAL A 169 25.25 20.38 8.46
CA VAL A 169 26.06 21.43 7.83
C VAL A 169 25.18 22.05 6.73
N GLU A 170 25.00 23.36 6.75
CA GLU A 170 24.28 24.07 5.67
C GLU A 170 25.12 23.98 4.38
N ALA A 171 24.55 23.37 3.33
CA ALA A 171 25.22 23.27 2.04
C ALA A 171 24.95 24.50 1.16
N SER A 172 25.93 24.87 0.35
CA SER A 172 25.78 25.91 -0.66
C SER A 172 24.83 25.46 -1.78
N VAL A 173 23.76 26.24 -2.02
CA VAL A 173 22.77 26.01 -3.09
C VAL A 173 23.43 26.03 -4.47
N GLU A 174 24.46 26.87 -4.67
CA GLU A 174 25.13 27.06 -5.95
C GLU A 174 25.91 25.80 -6.38
N ASP A 175 26.62 25.14 -5.46
CA ASP A 175 27.34 23.90 -5.72
C ASP A 175 26.39 22.73 -6.00
N TRP A 176 25.20 22.76 -5.41
CA TRP A 176 24.18 21.75 -5.64
C TRP A 176 23.58 21.86 -7.04
N ILE A 177 23.20 23.08 -7.45
CA ILE A 177 22.73 23.38 -8.81
C ILE A 177 23.79 22.96 -9.84
N ARG A 178 25.06 23.27 -9.58
CA ARG A 178 26.19 22.94 -10.44
C ARG A 178 26.26 21.43 -10.76
N ARG A 179 26.15 20.58 -9.75
CA ARG A 179 26.22 19.11 -9.90
C ARG A 179 24.97 18.52 -10.55
N ILE A 180 23.78 19.01 -10.18
CA ILE A 180 22.52 18.57 -10.78
C ILE A 180 22.55 18.89 -12.27
N VAL A 181 22.85 20.13 -12.65
CA VAL A 181 22.84 20.53 -14.06
C VAL A 181 24.04 19.92 -14.80
N GLY A 182 25.22 19.85 -14.16
CA GLY A 182 26.46 19.30 -14.72
C GLY A 182 26.35 17.85 -15.19
N SER A 183 25.59 17.00 -14.49
CA SER A 183 25.38 15.60 -14.90
C SER A 183 24.58 15.46 -16.21
N HIS A 184 23.83 16.49 -16.59
CA HIS A 184 22.99 16.48 -17.77
C HIS A 184 23.69 17.08 -19.00
N ILE A 185 24.89 17.65 -18.84
CA ILE A 185 25.64 18.31 -19.92
C ILE A 185 26.71 17.36 -20.48
N LEU A 186 26.61 17.08 -21.78
CA LEU A 186 27.67 16.40 -22.51
C LEU A 186 28.71 17.43 -23.00
N PRO A 187 30.03 17.21 -22.82
CA PRO A 187 31.05 18.09 -23.36
C PRO A 187 31.01 18.08 -24.90
N GLY A 188 30.42 19.10 -25.51
CA GLY A 188 30.25 19.24 -26.96
C GLY A 188 30.24 20.71 -27.38
N LYS A 189 30.72 21.01 -28.60
CA LYS A 189 31.14 22.36 -29.02
C LYS A 189 30.03 23.30 -29.48
N ASP A 190 28.76 22.89 -29.55
CA ASP A 190 27.64 23.79 -29.86
C ASP A 190 26.32 23.18 -29.39
N SER A 191 25.83 23.59 -28.23
CA SER A 191 24.47 23.26 -27.77
C SER A 191 23.59 24.50 -27.93
N ARG A 192 22.61 24.40 -28.83
CA ARG A 192 21.65 25.47 -29.12
C ARG A 192 20.88 25.83 -27.84
N GLN A 193 20.37 27.06 -27.77
CA GLN A 193 19.58 27.59 -26.65
C GLN A 193 18.53 26.58 -26.14
N ASP A 194 17.78 25.95 -27.06
CA ASP A 194 16.76 24.95 -26.74
C ASP A 194 17.31 23.70 -26.05
N GLN A 195 18.54 23.27 -26.38
CA GLN A 195 19.16 22.10 -25.76
C GLN A 195 19.58 22.40 -24.31
N LEU A 196 20.15 23.58 -24.05
CA LEU A 196 20.52 23.98 -22.69
C LEU A 196 19.29 24.18 -21.80
N VAL A 197 18.22 24.78 -22.34
CA VAL A 197 16.94 24.88 -21.64
C VAL A 197 16.38 23.49 -21.34
N ALA A 198 16.37 22.57 -22.31
CA ALA A 198 15.92 21.20 -22.08
C ALA A 198 16.74 20.46 -21.01
N LYS A 199 18.05 20.73 -20.90
CA LYS A 199 18.89 20.17 -19.83
C LYS A 199 18.55 20.74 -18.45
N VAL A 200 18.19 22.01 -18.37
CA VAL A 200 17.70 22.61 -17.12
C VAL A 200 16.31 22.06 -16.76
N ASP A 201 15.42 21.85 -17.73
CA ASP A 201 14.09 21.24 -17.50
C ASP A 201 14.23 19.77 -17.03
N GLU A 202 15.20 19.02 -17.58
CA GLU A 202 15.56 17.66 -17.13
C GLU A 202 16.09 17.68 -15.68
N ALA A 203 16.97 18.62 -15.36
CA ALA A 203 17.50 18.85 -14.01
C ALA A 203 16.40 19.23 -12.99
N LEU A 204 15.48 20.12 -13.36
CA LEU A 204 14.30 20.47 -12.55
C LEU A 204 13.47 19.22 -12.22
N SER A 205 13.12 18.44 -13.24
CA SER A 205 12.33 17.23 -13.08
C SER A 205 13.05 16.16 -12.24
N ALA A 206 14.35 15.95 -12.46
CA ALA A 206 15.15 15.02 -11.68
C ALA A 206 15.24 15.43 -10.20
N THR A 207 15.43 16.72 -9.93
CA THR A 207 15.47 17.26 -8.57
C THR A 207 14.13 17.07 -7.87
N MET A 208 13.01 17.40 -8.53
CA MET A 208 11.68 17.20 -7.97
C MET A 208 11.41 15.74 -7.64
N ARG A 209 11.73 14.80 -8.55
CA ARG A 209 11.61 13.35 -8.25
C ARG A 209 12.48 12.94 -7.06
N SER A 210 13.70 13.47 -6.93
CA SER A 210 14.58 13.13 -5.80
C SER A 210 14.00 13.53 -4.44
N VAL A 211 13.25 14.64 -4.39
CA VAL A 211 12.54 15.09 -3.19
C VAL A 211 11.31 14.22 -2.94
N LEU A 212 10.44 14.08 -3.94
CA LEU A 212 9.19 13.31 -3.84
C LEU A 212 9.43 11.82 -3.55
N HIS A 213 10.54 11.25 -4.02
CA HIS A 213 10.88 9.84 -3.85
C HIS A 213 11.86 9.60 -2.70
N HIS A 214 12.16 10.63 -1.89
CA HIS A 214 12.95 10.43 -0.69
C HIS A 214 12.16 9.60 0.33
N PRO A 215 12.74 8.52 0.91
CA PRO A 215 12.01 7.60 1.80
C PRO A 215 11.31 8.29 2.97
N ASP A 216 11.97 9.25 3.63
CA ASP A 216 11.39 9.97 4.76
C ASP A 216 10.28 10.95 4.32
N PHE A 217 10.38 11.54 3.13
CA PHE A 217 9.33 12.39 2.56
C PHE A 217 8.10 11.54 2.22
N GLN A 218 8.29 10.44 1.49
CA GLN A 218 7.21 9.52 1.13
C GLN A 218 6.53 8.92 2.36
N THR A 219 7.28 8.62 3.41
CA THR A 219 6.71 8.07 4.65
C THR A 219 5.81 9.08 5.33
N LEU A 220 6.25 10.34 5.42
CA LEU A 220 5.47 11.42 6.00
C LEU A 220 4.23 11.73 5.14
N GLU A 221 4.42 11.86 3.83
CA GLU A 221 3.33 12.10 2.87
C GLU A 221 2.31 10.95 2.92
N ALA A 222 2.75 9.69 2.89
CA ALA A 222 1.88 8.53 2.96
C ALA A 222 1.11 8.46 4.28
N THR A 223 1.74 8.87 5.39
CA THR A 223 1.10 8.91 6.72
C THR A 223 -0.05 9.92 6.72
N TRP A 224 0.19 11.15 6.28
CA TRP A 224 -0.84 12.20 6.28
C TRP A 224 -1.91 11.98 5.20
N ARG A 225 -1.53 11.54 4.00
CA ARG A 225 -2.51 11.18 2.97
C ARG A 225 -3.33 9.95 3.33
N SER A 226 -2.80 9.03 4.15
CA SER A 226 -3.62 7.93 4.72
C SER A 226 -4.68 8.44 5.69
N VAL A 227 -4.35 9.46 6.50
CA VAL A 227 -5.33 10.12 7.37
C VAL A 227 -6.37 10.87 6.54
N GLU A 228 -5.93 11.63 5.53
CA GLU A 228 -6.81 12.30 4.58
C GLU A 228 -7.78 11.31 3.91
N PHE A 229 -7.25 10.17 3.45
CA PHE A 229 -8.03 9.08 2.84
C PHE A 229 -9.12 8.56 3.79
N LEU A 230 -8.83 8.41 5.08
CA LEU A 230 -9.80 7.96 6.08
C LEU A 230 -10.86 9.03 6.36
N VAL A 231 -10.46 10.28 6.65
CA VAL A 231 -11.42 11.34 7.04
C VAL A 231 -12.35 11.73 5.90
N ARG A 232 -11.90 11.62 4.64
CA ARG A 232 -12.75 11.87 3.47
C ARG A 232 -13.75 10.75 3.18
N ARG A 233 -13.47 9.52 3.62
CA ARG A 233 -14.31 8.34 3.32
C ARG A 233 -15.17 7.87 4.50
N ILE A 234 -14.78 8.20 5.73
CA ILE A 234 -15.52 7.85 6.94
C ILE A 234 -16.36 9.04 7.39
N GLU A 235 -17.68 8.86 7.43
CA GLU A 235 -18.60 9.84 8.01
C GLU A 235 -18.44 9.90 9.54
N THR A 236 -17.64 10.85 10.01
CA THR A 236 -17.48 11.10 11.45
C THR A 236 -18.67 11.88 12.03
N GLY A 237 -18.96 11.69 13.32
CA GLY A 237 -20.09 12.36 13.97
C GLY A 237 -20.41 11.78 15.35
N GLY A 238 -21.71 11.67 15.67
CA GLY A 238 -22.15 11.11 16.96
C GLY A 238 -21.85 9.62 17.13
N LYS A 239 -21.84 8.86 16.03
CA LYS A 239 -21.68 7.39 16.05
C LYS A 239 -20.27 6.90 15.74
N MET A 240 -19.45 7.72 15.08
CA MET A 240 -18.11 7.36 14.62
C MET A 240 -17.13 8.50 14.86
N GLU A 241 -15.90 8.17 15.21
CA GLU A 241 -14.80 9.13 15.28
C GLU A 241 -13.47 8.49 14.89
N ILE A 242 -12.57 9.33 14.39
CA ILE A 242 -11.17 8.99 14.16
C ILE A 242 -10.34 9.77 15.18
N VAL A 243 -9.40 9.08 15.82
CA VAL A 243 -8.46 9.69 16.75
C VAL A 243 -7.03 9.31 16.40
N LEU A 244 -6.12 10.28 16.41
CA LEU A 244 -4.71 10.06 16.15
C LEU A 244 -3.95 9.93 17.47
N TYR A 245 -2.99 9.00 17.50
CA TYR A 245 -1.94 8.93 18.49
C TYR A 245 -0.59 9.01 17.78
N ASP A 246 0.14 10.07 18.10
CA ASP A 246 1.49 10.30 17.60
C ASP A 246 2.47 9.41 18.36
N ILE A 247 2.83 8.28 17.75
CA ILE A 247 3.69 7.22 18.30
C ILE A 247 4.52 6.66 17.13
N SER A 248 5.84 6.80 17.19
CA SER A 248 6.71 6.22 16.16
C SER A 248 6.83 4.70 16.31
N ALA A 249 7.22 4.01 15.23
CA ALA A 249 7.50 2.57 15.27
C ALA A 249 8.56 2.21 16.34
N GLU A 250 9.56 3.08 16.50
CA GLU A 250 10.62 2.91 17.50
C GLU A 250 10.10 3.07 18.94
N GLU A 251 9.24 4.05 19.19
CA GLU A 251 8.60 4.23 20.50
C GLU A 251 7.72 3.04 20.86
N LEU A 252 6.92 2.55 19.91
CA LEU A 252 6.07 1.37 20.11
C LEU A 252 6.92 0.14 20.45
N ALA A 253 7.98 -0.12 19.68
CA ALA A 253 8.87 -1.26 19.93
C ALA A 253 9.61 -1.12 21.27
N ALA A 254 10.13 0.07 21.59
CA ALA A 254 10.85 0.32 22.83
C ALA A 254 9.94 0.22 24.07
N ASP A 255 8.69 0.69 23.98
CA ASP A 255 7.73 0.60 25.09
C ASP A 255 7.35 -0.86 25.38
N LEU A 256 7.03 -1.63 24.34
CA LEU A 256 6.69 -3.06 24.48
C LEU A 256 7.86 -3.91 24.99
N ALA A 257 9.09 -3.52 24.66
CA ALA A 257 10.30 -4.23 25.06
C ALA A 257 10.85 -3.81 26.44
N ALA A 258 10.37 -2.70 27.01
CA ALA A 258 10.93 -2.13 28.24
C ALA A 258 10.75 -3.02 29.48
N THR A 259 9.68 -3.82 29.52
CA THR A 259 9.30 -4.64 30.69
C THR A 259 8.52 -5.88 30.24
N ASP A 260 8.63 -6.97 30.99
CA ASP A 260 7.81 -8.18 30.78
C ASP A 260 6.42 -8.05 31.40
N THR A 261 6.22 -7.14 32.34
CA THR A 261 4.90 -6.86 32.94
C THR A 261 4.19 -5.81 32.09
N LEU A 262 3.31 -6.27 31.20
CA LEU A 262 2.73 -5.40 30.16
C LEU A 262 1.88 -4.27 30.75
N GLU A 263 1.35 -4.41 31.97
CA GLU A 263 0.60 -3.34 32.64
C GLU A 263 1.43 -2.09 32.96
N GLU A 264 2.75 -2.20 32.97
CA GLU A 264 3.67 -1.07 33.20
C GLU A 264 4.00 -0.33 31.90
N THR A 265 3.63 -0.88 30.75
CA THR A 265 3.86 -0.25 29.43
C THR A 265 2.92 0.92 29.21
N GLY A 266 3.39 1.93 28.48
CA GLY A 266 2.57 3.07 28.13
C GLY A 266 1.37 2.68 27.25
N LEU A 267 1.58 1.72 26.34
CA LEU A 267 0.53 1.22 25.42
C LEU A 267 -0.61 0.54 26.17
N TYR A 268 -0.32 -0.20 27.24
CA TYR A 268 -1.38 -0.74 28.11
C TYR A 268 -2.18 0.38 28.78
N GLY A 269 -1.50 1.40 29.29
CA GLY A 269 -2.14 2.60 29.85
C GLY A 269 -3.07 3.29 28.84
N LEU A 270 -2.64 3.44 27.58
CA LEU A 270 -3.42 4.07 26.52
C LEU A 270 -4.64 3.24 26.07
N LEU A 271 -4.45 1.93 25.86
CA LEU A 271 -5.47 1.08 25.25
C LEU A 271 -6.43 0.47 26.27
N ALA A 272 -5.92 0.05 27.43
CA ALA A 272 -6.69 -0.71 28.41
C ALA A 272 -7.13 0.13 29.62
N GLU A 273 -6.31 1.09 30.09
CA GLU A 273 -6.63 1.85 31.31
C GLU A 273 -7.36 3.18 31.04
N ALA A 274 -6.79 4.06 30.21
CA ALA A 274 -7.33 5.40 29.98
C ALA A 274 -8.80 5.41 29.49
N PRO A 275 -9.21 4.55 28.53
CA PRO A 275 -10.59 4.55 28.05
C PRO A 275 -11.61 4.04 29.09
N VAL A 276 -11.15 3.26 30.07
CA VAL A 276 -11.98 2.80 31.20
C VAL A 276 -12.14 3.90 32.25
N MET A 277 -11.13 4.74 32.41
CA MET A 277 -11.12 5.84 33.39
C MET A 277 -11.92 7.06 32.92
N ASP A 278 -11.95 7.32 31.61
CA ASP A 278 -12.71 8.43 31.01
C ASP A 278 -14.01 7.94 30.34
N ALA A 279 -15.10 7.97 31.11
CA ALA A 279 -16.43 7.56 30.65
C ALA A 279 -16.98 8.44 29.51
N HIS A 280 -16.47 9.66 29.31
CA HIS A 280 -16.89 10.53 28.21
C HIS A 280 -16.22 10.15 26.89
N GLN A 281 -15.01 9.60 26.98
CA GLN A 281 -14.21 9.22 25.84
C GLN A 281 -14.59 7.83 25.30
N GLY A 282 -14.85 6.85 26.18
CA GLY A 282 -15.27 5.50 25.81
C GLY A 282 -14.17 4.63 25.19
N ALA A 283 -14.38 3.31 25.08
CA ALA A 283 -13.36 2.38 24.59
C ALA A 283 -13.04 2.53 23.09
N LEU A 284 -11.78 2.29 22.71
CA LEU A 284 -11.39 2.20 21.30
C LEU A 284 -12.01 0.96 20.66
N SER A 285 -12.47 1.11 19.41
CA SER A 285 -13.13 0.03 18.69
C SER A 285 -12.17 -0.78 17.81
N ALA A 286 -11.16 -0.11 17.26
CA ALA A 286 -10.05 -0.70 16.52
C ALA A 286 -8.87 0.28 16.49
N VAL A 287 -7.66 -0.25 16.34
CA VAL A 287 -6.42 0.51 16.12
C VAL A 287 -5.86 0.15 14.74
N VAL A 288 -5.50 1.17 13.96
CA VAL A 288 -4.73 1.06 12.72
C VAL A 288 -3.32 1.57 13.01
N GLY A 289 -2.35 0.67 13.05
CA GLY A 289 -0.94 1.00 13.17
C GLY A 289 -0.30 1.18 11.80
N LEU A 290 0.14 2.40 11.50
CA LEU A 290 0.87 2.77 10.29
C LEU A 290 2.34 2.32 10.39
N TYR A 291 2.56 1.03 10.66
CA TYR A 291 3.88 0.42 10.82
C TYR A 291 4.06 -0.75 9.85
N GLY A 292 5.32 -0.98 9.48
CA GLY A 292 5.71 -2.14 8.68
C GLY A 292 6.39 -3.20 9.55
N PHE A 293 5.73 -4.35 9.71
CA PHE A 293 6.36 -5.53 10.30
C PHE A 293 7.04 -6.39 9.22
N GLU A 294 8.14 -7.04 9.57
CA GLU A 294 8.83 -8.03 8.75
C GLU A 294 8.63 -9.43 9.34
N LEU A 295 8.90 -10.45 8.54
CA LEU A 295 8.94 -11.84 8.99
C LEU A 295 10.27 -12.11 9.77
N ALA A 296 10.57 -11.34 10.84
CA ALA A 296 11.70 -11.53 11.78
C ALA A 296 11.28 -11.91 13.26
N PRO A 297 11.92 -12.89 13.94
CA PRO A 297 11.46 -13.38 15.26
C PRO A 297 11.20 -12.30 16.33
N PRO A 298 12.01 -11.22 16.42
CA PRO A 298 11.71 -10.11 17.32
C PRO A 298 10.36 -9.44 17.06
N HIS A 299 9.92 -9.39 15.80
CA HIS A 299 8.61 -8.84 15.44
C HIS A 299 7.47 -9.78 15.87
N ALA A 300 7.69 -11.09 15.85
CA ALA A 300 6.72 -12.04 16.38
C ALA A 300 6.50 -11.84 17.88
N ASP A 301 7.58 -11.60 18.64
CA ASP A 301 7.49 -11.31 20.07
C ASP A 301 6.76 -9.98 20.34
N LEU A 302 7.11 -8.91 19.60
CA LEU A 302 6.43 -7.61 19.70
C LEU A 302 4.92 -7.73 19.39
N LEU A 303 4.56 -8.44 18.32
CA LEU A 303 3.16 -8.68 17.96
C LEU A 303 2.43 -9.51 19.01
N GLY A 304 3.09 -10.50 19.63
CA GLY A 304 2.49 -11.30 20.70
C GLY A 304 2.25 -10.50 21.98
N ARG A 305 3.17 -9.59 22.34
CA ARG A 305 2.97 -8.61 23.43
C ARG A 305 1.80 -7.69 23.14
N LEU A 306 1.76 -7.12 21.94
CA LEU A 306 0.67 -6.25 21.49
C LEU A 306 -0.68 -6.99 21.47
N ALA A 307 -0.71 -8.25 21.02
CA ALA A 307 -1.89 -9.09 21.00
C ALA A 307 -2.52 -9.22 22.40
N ARG A 308 -1.71 -9.40 23.44
CA ARG A 308 -2.18 -9.48 24.82
C ARG A 308 -2.77 -8.16 25.33
N ILE A 309 -2.14 -7.03 25.01
CA ILE A 309 -2.68 -5.70 25.35
C ILE A 309 -4.02 -5.47 24.62
N CYS A 310 -4.08 -5.79 23.33
CA CYS A 310 -5.29 -5.67 22.51
C CYS A 310 -6.43 -6.56 23.00
N ALA A 311 -6.13 -7.80 23.41
CA ALA A 311 -7.10 -8.70 24.03
C ALA A 311 -7.62 -8.13 25.35
N ALA A 312 -6.74 -7.54 26.17
CA ALA A 312 -7.14 -6.89 27.42
C ALA A 312 -8.02 -5.65 27.21
N ALA A 313 -7.79 -4.90 26.14
CA ALA A 313 -8.59 -3.74 25.75
C ALA A 313 -9.86 -4.10 24.96
N ASN A 314 -9.98 -5.37 24.52
CA ASN A 314 -10.97 -5.83 23.54
C ASN A 314 -11.00 -4.98 22.26
N CYS A 315 -9.81 -4.61 21.78
CA CYS A 315 -9.62 -3.70 20.66
C CYS A 315 -8.59 -4.28 19.70
N PRO A 316 -8.98 -4.67 18.47
CA PRO A 316 -8.04 -5.22 17.51
C PRO A 316 -7.03 -4.18 17.02
N PHE A 317 -5.86 -4.67 16.63
CA PHE A 317 -4.79 -3.90 16.01
C PHE A 317 -4.54 -4.39 14.58
N LEU A 318 -4.67 -3.48 13.62
CA LEU A 318 -4.45 -3.69 12.20
C LEU A 318 -3.13 -3.04 11.80
N SER A 319 -2.26 -3.76 11.11
CA SER A 319 -0.99 -3.21 10.60
C SER A 319 -0.52 -3.90 9.33
N ALA A 320 0.68 -3.57 8.85
CA ALA A 320 1.22 -4.13 7.61
C ALA A 320 2.30 -5.18 7.87
N ILE A 321 2.42 -6.11 6.93
CA ILE A 321 3.60 -6.96 6.79
C ILE A 321 4.18 -6.82 5.38
N GLY A 322 5.51 -6.88 5.25
CA GLY A 322 6.17 -6.81 3.94
C GLY A 322 5.71 -7.92 3.00
N ALA A 323 5.20 -7.55 1.82
CA ALA A 323 4.67 -8.49 0.82
C ALA A 323 5.72 -9.51 0.33
N ASP A 324 6.99 -9.09 0.29
CA ASP A 324 8.10 -9.87 -0.26
C ASP A 324 8.39 -11.11 0.59
N ALA A 325 8.20 -11.00 1.91
CA ALA A 325 8.39 -12.09 2.85
C ALA A 325 7.36 -13.23 2.66
N LEU A 326 6.24 -12.96 1.99
CA LEU A 326 5.15 -13.92 1.76
C LEU A 326 5.34 -14.75 0.48
N SER A 327 6.39 -14.45 -0.31
CA SER A 327 6.67 -15.13 -1.59
C SER A 327 7.12 -16.58 -1.41
N ILE A 328 7.81 -16.89 -0.32
CA ILE A 328 8.26 -18.24 0.03
C ILE A 328 7.15 -18.93 0.83
N PRO A 329 6.82 -20.21 0.60
CA PRO A 329 5.85 -20.90 1.44
C PRO A 329 6.30 -21.02 2.90
N PHE A 330 5.38 -20.84 3.86
CA PHE A 330 5.72 -20.82 5.30
C PHE A 330 6.49 -22.06 5.76
N ARG A 331 6.14 -23.25 5.23
CA ARG A 331 6.84 -24.52 5.54
C ARG A 331 8.33 -24.50 5.17
N ASP A 332 8.69 -23.71 4.17
CA ASP A 332 10.03 -23.62 3.59
C ASP A 332 10.85 -22.49 4.23
N GLN A 333 10.25 -21.73 5.15
CA GLN A 333 10.94 -20.71 5.94
C GLN A 333 11.96 -21.30 6.92
N HIS A 334 12.90 -20.46 7.35
CA HIS A 334 13.90 -20.82 8.35
C HIS A 334 13.24 -21.35 9.64
N PRO A 335 13.79 -22.39 10.31
CA PRO A 335 13.20 -22.98 11.52
C PRO A 335 12.88 -21.96 12.62
N LEU A 336 13.76 -20.98 12.88
CA LEU A 336 13.50 -19.95 13.90
C LEU A 336 12.27 -19.08 13.58
N ILE A 337 12.01 -18.81 12.29
CA ILE A 337 10.81 -18.09 11.85
C ILE A 337 9.58 -18.96 12.06
N LYS A 338 9.66 -20.25 11.71
CA LYS A 338 8.54 -21.17 11.91
C LYS A 338 8.19 -21.32 13.38
N ASP A 339 9.18 -21.43 14.26
CA ASP A 339 8.99 -21.56 15.70
C ASP A 339 8.34 -20.30 16.29
N ALA A 340 8.89 -19.12 16.02
CA ALA A 340 8.39 -17.86 16.58
C ALA A 340 6.98 -17.49 16.09
N TRP A 341 6.67 -17.67 14.80
CA TRP A 341 5.35 -17.30 14.25
C TRP A 341 4.35 -18.41 14.48
N GLY A 342 4.78 -19.66 14.47
CA GLY A 342 3.94 -20.77 14.89
C GLY A 342 3.44 -20.56 16.32
N ALA A 343 4.32 -20.12 17.23
CA ALA A 343 3.93 -19.78 18.60
C ALA A 343 3.00 -18.55 18.67
N LEU A 344 3.26 -17.50 17.89
CA LEU A 344 2.38 -16.33 17.81
C LEU A 344 0.98 -16.70 17.29
N GLN A 345 0.91 -17.44 16.19
CA GLN A 345 -0.35 -17.86 15.59
C GLN A 345 -1.12 -18.86 16.46
N ALA A 346 -0.43 -19.62 17.33
CA ALA A 346 -1.04 -20.51 18.29
C ALA A 346 -1.60 -19.78 19.52
N ALA A 347 -1.17 -18.54 19.80
CA ALA A 347 -1.69 -17.76 20.92
C ALA A 347 -3.13 -17.31 20.67
N PRO A 348 -4.07 -17.51 21.61
CA PRO A 348 -5.47 -17.10 21.43
C PRO A 348 -5.62 -15.58 21.25
N GLU A 349 -4.74 -14.80 21.89
CA GLU A 349 -4.76 -13.34 21.80
C GLU A 349 -4.39 -12.83 20.40
N ALA A 350 -3.69 -13.64 19.58
CA ALA A 350 -3.37 -13.28 18.20
C ALA A 350 -4.62 -13.11 17.31
N ALA A 351 -5.81 -13.49 17.80
CA ALA A 351 -7.08 -13.18 17.15
C ALA A 351 -7.40 -11.67 17.11
N TYR A 352 -6.72 -10.85 17.93
CA TYR A 352 -6.84 -9.39 17.92
C TYR A 352 -5.84 -8.69 16.98
N ILE A 353 -4.95 -9.43 16.33
CA ILE A 353 -3.96 -8.86 15.41
C ILE A 353 -4.31 -9.20 13.96
N GLY A 354 -4.53 -8.17 13.16
CA GLY A 354 -4.67 -8.28 11.71
C GLY A 354 -3.45 -7.69 11.01
N LEU A 355 -2.71 -8.52 10.27
CA LEU A 355 -1.66 -8.03 9.37
C LEU A 355 -2.17 -8.08 7.94
N ALA A 356 -1.95 -7.02 7.19
CA ALA A 356 -2.41 -6.89 5.82
C ALA A 356 -1.25 -6.65 4.84
N ALA A 357 -1.40 -7.10 3.61
CA ALA A 357 -0.46 -6.92 2.52
C ALA A 357 -1.15 -7.16 1.17
N PRO A 358 -0.67 -6.57 0.06
CA PRO A 358 0.42 -5.61 -0.03
C PRO A 358 -0.11 -4.16 0.16
N ARG A 359 0.75 -3.14 0.07
CA ARG A 359 0.33 -1.72 0.12
C ARG A 359 -0.54 -1.31 -1.06
N PHE A 360 -1.32 -0.22 -0.90
CA PHE A 360 -2.24 0.32 -1.93
C PHE A 360 -1.95 1.78 -2.28
N LEU A 361 -2.35 2.22 -3.47
CA LEU A 361 -2.00 3.54 -4.02
C LEU A 361 -2.83 4.67 -3.36
N LEU A 362 -2.15 5.73 -2.88
CA LEU A 362 -2.79 6.89 -2.25
C LEU A 362 -3.13 8.02 -3.23
N ARG A 363 -2.27 8.24 -4.23
CA ARG A 363 -2.45 9.26 -5.27
C ARG A 363 -1.89 8.79 -6.60
N MET A 364 -2.38 9.39 -7.68
CA MET A 364 -1.76 9.22 -8.98
C MET A 364 -0.42 9.99 -9.01
N PRO A 365 0.57 9.51 -9.79
CA PRO A 365 1.79 10.27 -10.02
C PRO A 365 1.47 11.55 -10.78
N TYR A 366 2.22 12.62 -10.48
CA TYR A 366 2.09 13.90 -11.17
C TYR A 366 2.55 13.78 -12.63
N GLY A 367 1.80 14.39 -13.54
CA GLY A 367 2.03 14.28 -14.96
C GLY A 367 0.95 14.96 -15.78
N LYS A 368 1.28 15.35 -17.02
CA LYS A 368 0.39 16.16 -17.86
C LYS A 368 -0.95 15.46 -18.18
N LYS A 369 -0.93 14.12 -18.25
CA LYS A 369 -2.10 13.28 -18.56
C LYS A 369 -2.75 12.67 -17.31
N SER A 370 -2.15 12.84 -16.13
CA SER A 370 -2.64 12.35 -14.85
C SER A 370 -3.02 13.52 -13.96
N ASP A 371 -2.11 13.94 -13.09
CA ASP A 371 -2.28 15.06 -12.17
C ASP A 371 -1.28 16.16 -12.51
N PRO A 372 -1.67 17.18 -13.32
CA PRO A 372 -0.74 18.17 -13.84
C PRO A 372 -0.32 19.16 -12.74
N ILE A 373 0.89 19.71 -12.89
CA ILE A 373 1.40 20.82 -12.06
C ILE A 373 1.54 22.09 -12.91
N ASP A 374 1.53 23.26 -12.26
CA ASP A 374 1.55 24.54 -12.96
C ASP A 374 2.97 25.13 -13.13
N SER A 375 3.88 24.80 -12.21
CA SER A 375 5.19 25.47 -12.12
C SER A 375 6.11 25.19 -13.32
N PHE A 376 6.16 23.95 -13.80
CA PHE A 376 6.97 23.53 -14.94
C PHE A 376 6.46 22.22 -15.55
N ALA A 377 6.97 21.87 -16.74
CA ALA A 377 6.64 20.59 -17.37
C ALA A 377 7.28 19.43 -16.58
N PHE A 378 6.44 18.64 -15.89
CA PHE A 378 6.89 17.59 -15.00
C PHE A 378 6.16 16.27 -15.27
N GLU A 379 6.92 15.19 -15.19
CA GLU A 379 6.44 13.80 -15.20
C GLU A 379 7.15 13.06 -14.07
N GLU A 380 6.39 12.66 -13.04
CA GLU A 380 6.90 11.95 -11.87
C GLU A 380 7.17 10.48 -12.17
N PHE A 381 6.24 9.82 -12.87
CA PHE A 381 6.38 8.41 -13.21
C PHE A 381 7.44 8.20 -14.28
N THR A 382 8.34 7.25 -14.04
CA THR A 382 9.33 6.80 -15.01
C THR A 382 9.30 5.29 -15.11
N ARG A 383 9.53 4.73 -16.31
CA ARG A 383 9.56 3.27 -16.48
C ARG A 383 10.68 2.61 -15.67
N GLN A 384 11.82 3.30 -15.49
CA GLN A 384 12.89 2.78 -14.63
C GLN A 384 12.47 2.73 -13.15
N GLY A 385 11.67 3.71 -12.69
CA GLY A 385 11.16 3.75 -11.32
C GLY A 385 10.03 2.75 -11.08
N GLY A 386 9.24 2.43 -12.11
CA GLY A 386 8.15 1.44 -12.04
C GLY A 386 7.20 1.71 -10.88
N LEU A 387 6.66 0.63 -10.29
CA LEU A 387 5.77 0.74 -9.14
C LEU A 387 6.49 1.24 -7.88
N GLY A 388 7.81 1.07 -7.78
CA GLY A 388 8.60 1.54 -6.63
C GLY A 388 8.61 3.06 -6.44
N SER A 389 8.31 3.81 -7.50
CA SER A 389 8.26 5.29 -7.48
C SER A 389 6.91 5.88 -7.03
N MET A 390 5.90 5.04 -6.80
CA MET A 390 4.56 5.50 -6.43
C MET A 390 4.40 5.71 -4.93
N LEU A 391 3.39 6.50 -4.54
CA LEU A 391 3.05 6.74 -3.13
C LEU A 391 2.09 5.66 -2.58
N TRP A 392 2.65 4.75 -1.80
CA TRP A 392 1.93 3.60 -1.25
C TRP A 392 1.51 3.79 0.22
N ALA A 393 0.22 3.60 0.52
CA ALA A 393 -0.32 3.56 1.87
C ALA A 393 -0.07 2.23 2.58
N ASN A 394 0.00 2.30 3.91
CA ASN A 394 -0.11 1.12 4.75
C ASN A 394 -1.47 0.41 4.52
N PRO A 395 -1.50 -0.89 4.19
CA PRO A 395 -2.74 -1.63 3.90
C PRO A 395 -3.74 -1.67 5.06
N ALA A 396 -3.27 -1.51 6.30
CA ALA A 396 -4.15 -1.46 7.46
C ALA A 396 -5.13 -0.28 7.42
N VAL A 397 -4.80 0.79 6.71
CA VAL A 397 -5.69 1.93 6.46
C VAL A 397 -6.97 1.47 5.75
N LEU A 398 -6.81 0.68 4.69
CA LEU A 398 -7.95 0.15 3.93
C LEU A 398 -8.73 -0.89 4.73
N ALA A 399 -8.05 -1.75 5.50
CA ALA A 399 -8.73 -2.66 6.42
C ALA A 399 -9.54 -1.91 7.50
N GLY A 400 -9.00 -0.83 8.06
CA GLY A 400 -9.68 0.05 9.01
C GLY A 400 -10.88 0.77 8.39
N LEU A 401 -10.75 1.27 7.15
CA LEU A 401 -11.86 1.84 6.39
C LEU A 401 -13.00 0.84 6.21
N LEU A 402 -12.70 -0.36 5.70
CA LEU A 402 -13.71 -1.38 5.46
C LEU A 402 -14.40 -1.85 6.75
N LEU A 403 -13.67 -1.87 7.87
CA LEU A 403 -14.21 -2.15 9.20
C LEU A 403 -15.18 -1.03 9.64
N ALA A 404 -14.78 0.23 9.45
CA ALA A 404 -15.60 1.40 9.76
C ALA A 404 -16.88 1.45 8.91
N GLU A 405 -16.79 1.19 7.61
CA GLU A 405 -17.95 1.10 6.70
C GLU A 405 -18.87 -0.08 7.06
N SER A 406 -18.30 -1.22 7.45
CA SER A 406 -19.06 -2.35 7.96
C SER A 406 -19.83 -1.96 9.24
N TYR A 407 -19.25 -1.13 10.11
CA TYR A 407 -19.92 -0.60 11.30
C TYR A 407 -21.01 0.40 10.95
N ALA A 408 -20.77 1.29 9.97
CA ALA A 408 -21.79 2.22 9.49
C ALA A 408 -23.07 1.49 9.04
N ARG A 409 -22.93 0.29 8.45
CA ARG A 409 -24.05 -0.57 8.04
C ARG A 409 -24.65 -1.40 9.18
N GLY A 410 -23.82 -2.00 10.04
CA GLY A 410 -24.23 -3.00 11.03
C GLY A 410 -24.42 -2.49 12.47
N GLY A 411 -23.90 -1.31 12.79
CA GLY A 411 -23.83 -0.76 14.14
C GLY A 411 -23.17 -1.73 15.13
N ALA A 412 -23.71 -1.80 16.35
CA ALA A 412 -23.19 -2.65 17.42
C ALA A 412 -23.17 -4.16 17.10
N LYS A 413 -23.92 -4.62 16.08
CA LYS A 413 -23.90 -5.99 15.58
C LYS A 413 -23.07 -6.09 14.30
N LEU A 414 -21.86 -5.53 14.34
CA LEU A 414 -20.92 -5.53 13.22
C LEU A 414 -20.75 -6.93 12.64
N LYS A 415 -20.87 -7.05 11.31
CA LYS A 415 -20.56 -8.27 10.58
C LYS A 415 -19.36 -8.03 9.68
N LEU A 416 -18.22 -8.63 10.06
CA LEU A 416 -17.04 -8.67 9.21
C LEU A 416 -17.39 -9.29 7.86
N GLY A 417 -16.84 -8.74 6.78
CA GLY A 417 -17.13 -9.21 5.43
C GLY A 417 -18.37 -8.60 4.76
N SER A 418 -19.15 -7.78 5.47
CA SER A 418 -20.28 -7.06 4.86
C SER A 418 -19.84 -6.00 3.85
N VAL A 419 -18.64 -5.44 4.04
CA VAL A 419 -17.96 -4.58 3.09
C VAL A 419 -16.53 -5.09 2.94
N MET A 420 -16.12 -5.37 1.70
CA MET A 420 -14.83 -6.00 1.38
C MET A 420 -14.06 -5.28 0.27
N SER A 421 -14.67 -4.29 -0.38
CA SER A 421 -14.09 -3.58 -1.52
C SER A 421 -14.14 -2.08 -1.27
N ALA A 422 -13.04 -1.40 -1.58
CA ALA A 422 -12.98 0.04 -1.69
C ALA A 422 -12.91 0.42 -3.18
N SER A 423 -13.87 1.21 -3.64
CA SER A 423 -13.94 1.76 -4.99
C SER A 423 -13.26 3.14 -5.07
N ASP A 424 -13.23 3.72 -6.27
CA ASP A 424 -12.68 5.05 -6.54
C ASP A 424 -11.22 5.18 -6.06
N MET A 425 -10.46 4.11 -6.22
CA MET A 425 -9.04 4.09 -5.90
C MET A 425 -8.24 4.82 -6.99
N PRO A 426 -7.14 5.51 -6.64
CA PRO A 426 -6.24 6.07 -7.64
C PRO A 426 -5.82 5.00 -8.65
N TYR A 427 -5.94 5.34 -9.93
CA TYR A 427 -5.80 4.37 -11.03
C TYR A 427 -5.04 5.00 -12.18
N PHE A 428 -3.80 4.55 -12.38
CA PHE A 428 -2.87 5.15 -13.33
C PHE A 428 -2.75 4.30 -14.60
N LEU A 429 -2.88 4.96 -15.75
CA LEU A 429 -2.69 4.40 -17.08
C LEU A 429 -1.39 4.97 -17.65
N TYR A 430 -0.42 4.12 -17.94
CA TYR A 430 0.82 4.56 -18.57
C TYR A 430 0.85 4.13 -20.04
N THR A 431 1.52 4.93 -20.88
CA THR A 431 1.71 4.60 -22.29
C THR A 431 3.06 3.89 -22.50
N ASP A 432 3.04 2.70 -23.08
CA ASP A 432 4.23 1.91 -23.41
C ASP A 432 4.98 2.43 -24.66
N ALA A 433 6.03 1.72 -25.12
CA ALA A 433 6.87 2.22 -26.23
C ALA A 433 6.14 2.12 -27.57
N GLU A 434 5.18 1.22 -27.62
CA GLU A 434 4.33 0.84 -28.74
C GLU A 434 3.09 1.76 -28.83
N GLY A 435 2.83 2.56 -27.78
CA GLY A 435 1.73 3.51 -27.71
C GLY A 435 0.45 2.95 -27.07
N GLU A 436 0.51 1.72 -26.55
CA GLU A 436 -0.59 1.07 -25.84
C GLU A 436 -0.73 1.63 -24.41
N GLN A 437 -1.97 1.76 -23.95
CA GLN A 437 -2.27 2.17 -22.59
C GLN A 437 -2.34 0.95 -21.68
N VAL A 438 -1.36 0.83 -20.79
CA VAL A 438 -1.28 -0.25 -19.83
C VAL A 438 -1.79 0.25 -18.47
N PRO A 439 -2.85 -0.37 -17.92
CA PRO A 439 -3.31 -0.04 -16.57
C PRO A 439 -2.40 -0.64 -15.52
N LEU A 440 -1.94 0.20 -14.59
CA LEU A 440 -1.21 -0.26 -13.41
C LEU A 440 -2.18 -0.69 -12.30
N PRO A 441 -1.79 -1.66 -11.45
CA PRO A 441 -2.59 -2.07 -10.30
C PRO A 441 -2.71 -0.94 -9.26
N CYS A 442 -3.81 -0.95 -8.51
CA CYS A 442 -4.02 -0.08 -7.35
C CYS A 442 -3.21 -0.53 -6.12
N THR A 443 -2.44 -1.61 -6.24
CA THR A 443 -1.60 -2.20 -5.18
C THR A 443 -0.15 -2.31 -5.64
N GLU A 444 0.82 -2.27 -4.72
CA GLU A 444 2.26 -2.32 -5.04
C GLU A 444 2.67 -3.61 -5.78
N ARG A 445 1.83 -4.64 -5.69
CA ARG A 445 1.94 -5.89 -6.44
C ARG A 445 0.55 -6.29 -6.94
N LEU A 446 0.45 -6.72 -8.19
CA LEU A 446 -0.75 -7.39 -8.70
C LEU A 446 -0.67 -8.87 -8.31
N TRP A 447 -1.37 -9.26 -7.25
CA TRP A 447 -1.41 -10.66 -6.84
C TRP A 447 -2.39 -11.48 -7.66
N SER A 448 -1.90 -12.62 -8.16
CA SER A 448 -2.74 -13.72 -8.63
C SER A 448 -3.50 -14.37 -7.46
N GLU A 449 -4.53 -15.14 -7.78
CA GLU A 449 -5.26 -15.93 -6.77
C GLU A 449 -4.32 -16.84 -5.96
N ARG A 450 -3.35 -17.47 -6.62
CA ARG A 450 -2.35 -18.32 -5.94
C ARG A 450 -1.52 -17.55 -4.92
N GLN A 451 -1.09 -16.33 -5.27
CA GLN A 451 -0.33 -15.47 -4.34
C GLN A 451 -1.20 -14.98 -3.18
N ALA A 452 -2.46 -14.65 -3.43
CA ALA A 452 -3.41 -14.29 -2.36
C ALA A 452 -3.67 -15.46 -1.40
N VAL A 453 -3.84 -16.69 -1.91
CA VAL A 453 -3.94 -17.92 -1.10
C VAL A 453 -2.66 -18.18 -0.33
N GLN A 454 -1.50 -17.96 -0.95
CA GLN A 454 -0.20 -18.07 -0.29
C GLN A 454 -0.08 -17.09 0.88
N ALA A 455 -0.43 -15.81 0.68
CA ALA A 455 -0.48 -14.82 1.77
C ALA A 455 -1.48 -15.23 2.87
N ALA A 456 -2.66 -15.74 2.51
CA ALA A 456 -3.64 -16.24 3.47
C ALA A 456 -3.13 -17.45 4.29
N SER A 457 -2.21 -18.26 3.74
CA SER A 457 -1.58 -19.36 4.48
C SER A 457 -0.73 -18.87 5.66
N TYR A 458 -0.17 -17.65 5.56
CA TYR A 458 0.51 -16.94 6.66
C TYR A 458 -0.44 -16.30 7.67
N LYS A 459 -1.76 -16.45 7.48
CA LYS A 459 -2.81 -15.79 8.27
C LYS A 459 -2.77 -14.26 8.16
N VAL A 460 -2.27 -13.76 7.03
CA VAL A 460 -2.25 -12.35 6.63
C VAL A 460 -3.48 -12.06 5.78
N MET A 461 -4.05 -10.87 5.91
CA MET A 461 -5.18 -10.35 5.13
C MET A 461 -4.71 -9.86 3.75
N PRO A 462 -5.05 -10.57 2.65
CA PRO A 462 -4.61 -10.16 1.32
C PRO A 462 -5.43 -8.99 0.79
N LEU A 463 -4.77 -7.93 0.31
CA LEU A 463 -5.37 -6.90 -0.54
C LEU A 463 -5.14 -7.27 -2.00
N VAL A 464 -6.20 -7.21 -2.80
CA VAL A 464 -6.18 -7.59 -4.21
C VAL A 464 -6.70 -6.42 -5.02
N SER A 465 -5.87 -5.85 -5.89
CA SER A 465 -6.32 -4.93 -6.93
C SER A 465 -7.11 -5.70 -7.99
N LEU A 466 -8.29 -5.22 -8.35
CA LEU A 466 -9.05 -5.80 -9.46
C LEU A 466 -8.48 -5.28 -10.78
N ARG A 467 -8.04 -6.20 -11.65
CA ARG A 467 -7.47 -5.85 -12.97
C ARG A 467 -8.48 -5.02 -13.77
N GLY A 468 -8.02 -3.90 -14.33
CA GLY A 468 -8.85 -3.04 -15.18
C GLY A 468 -9.82 -2.12 -14.44
N ARG A 469 -9.81 -2.11 -13.09
CA ARG A 469 -10.80 -1.38 -12.29
C ARG A 469 -10.13 -0.58 -11.16
N PRO A 470 -10.61 0.64 -10.86
CA PRO A 470 -10.15 1.45 -9.72
C PRO A 470 -10.73 0.90 -8.39
N GLU A 471 -10.52 -0.38 -8.12
CA GLU A 471 -11.09 -1.08 -6.96
C GLU A 471 -10.04 -1.98 -6.31
N VAL A 472 -9.92 -1.88 -4.98
CA VAL A 472 -9.11 -2.77 -4.14
C VAL A 472 -10.02 -3.54 -3.21
N ARG A 473 -9.81 -4.86 -3.15
CA ARG A 473 -10.59 -5.78 -2.33
C ARG A 473 -9.74 -6.40 -1.23
N LEU A 474 -10.22 -6.37 0.00
CA LEU A 474 -9.69 -7.18 1.09
C LEU A 474 -10.27 -8.60 0.97
N ALA A 475 -9.43 -9.63 0.86
CA ALA A 475 -9.91 -10.98 0.64
C ALA A 475 -10.51 -11.63 1.91
N SER A 476 -9.99 -11.28 3.10
CA SER A 476 -10.55 -11.74 4.38
C SER A 476 -10.20 -10.79 5.53
N PHE A 477 -11.03 -10.79 6.58
CA PHE A 477 -10.72 -10.19 7.89
C PHE A 477 -10.15 -11.25 8.85
N ASN A 478 -9.30 -12.15 8.38
CA ASN A 478 -8.68 -13.15 9.26
C ASN A 478 -7.52 -12.55 10.05
N ALA A 479 -7.50 -12.81 11.35
CA ALA A 479 -6.41 -12.45 12.23
C ALA A 479 -5.30 -13.52 12.21
N LEU A 480 -4.18 -13.21 12.86
CA LEU A 480 -3.02 -14.10 12.94
C LEU A 480 -3.33 -15.44 13.60
N ALA A 481 -4.33 -15.51 14.49
CA ALA A 481 -4.80 -16.78 15.05
C ALA A 481 -5.53 -17.70 14.04
N GLY A 482 -5.65 -17.31 12.77
CA GLY A 482 -6.28 -18.10 11.73
C GLY A 482 -7.81 -18.20 11.82
N ARG A 483 -8.44 -17.22 12.47
CA ARG A 483 -9.89 -17.04 12.61
C ARG A 483 -10.28 -15.60 12.24
N PRO A 484 -11.57 -15.29 12.06
CA PRO A 484 -12.01 -13.91 11.90
C PRO A 484 -11.52 -13.01 13.05
N LEU A 485 -11.16 -11.78 12.72
CA LEU A 485 -10.63 -10.77 13.65
C LEU A 485 -11.58 -10.56 14.83
N ALA A 486 -11.04 -10.69 16.03
CA ALA A 486 -11.75 -10.44 17.27
C ALA A 486 -11.87 -8.95 17.56
N GLY A 487 -12.92 -8.56 18.27
CA GLY A 487 -13.15 -7.19 18.70
C GLY A 487 -14.41 -7.11 19.54
N PHE A 488 -14.93 -5.90 19.77
CA PHE A 488 -16.14 -5.71 20.56
C PHE A 488 -17.37 -6.46 20.02
N TRP A 489 -17.38 -6.82 18.73
CA TRP A 489 -18.43 -7.57 18.07
C TRP A 489 -18.37 -9.09 18.30
N ASP A 490 -17.18 -9.64 18.51
CA ASP A 490 -16.92 -11.06 18.75
C ASP A 490 -15.62 -11.21 19.56
N PRO A 491 -15.65 -10.99 20.88
CA PRO A 491 -14.47 -11.08 21.72
C PRO A 491 -14.03 -12.54 21.89
N VAL A 492 -12.73 -12.78 21.99
CA VAL A 492 -12.22 -14.11 22.36
C VAL A 492 -12.61 -14.37 23.82
N THR A 493 -13.36 -15.44 24.04
CA THR A 493 -13.68 -15.95 25.38
C THR A 493 -12.89 -17.22 25.66
N ASP A 494 -12.65 -17.58 26.93
CA ASP A 494 -11.96 -18.83 27.32
C ASP A 494 -12.63 -20.12 26.80
N ARG A 495 -13.82 -20.01 26.19
CA ARG A 495 -14.58 -21.10 25.56
C ARG A 495 -14.60 -21.04 24.03
N SER A 496 -13.91 -20.06 23.43
CA SER A 496 -13.85 -19.93 21.98
C SER A 496 -12.96 -21.06 21.44
N PRO A 497 -13.49 -22.01 20.64
CA PRO A 497 -12.71 -23.14 20.19
C PRO A 497 -11.49 -22.66 19.39
N ALA A 498 -10.32 -23.25 19.67
CA ALA A 498 -9.18 -23.17 18.77
C ALA A 498 -9.63 -23.65 17.39
N ALA A 499 -9.24 -22.91 16.35
CA ALA A 499 -9.69 -23.05 14.97
C ALA A 499 -10.19 -24.46 14.60
N ALA A 500 -11.51 -24.60 14.44
CA ALA A 500 -12.04 -25.74 13.72
C ALA A 500 -11.55 -25.63 12.27
N ALA A 501 -11.02 -26.73 11.73
CA ALA A 501 -10.72 -26.86 10.31
C ALA A 501 -11.94 -26.38 9.50
N PRO A 502 -11.74 -25.72 8.34
CA PRO A 502 -12.86 -25.28 7.52
C PRO A 502 -13.78 -26.46 7.26
N GLU A 503 -15.07 -26.30 7.55
CA GLU A 503 -16.08 -27.27 7.12
C GLU A 503 -15.91 -27.48 5.61
N PRO A 504 -15.88 -28.73 5.14
CA PRO A 504 -15.79 -28.98 3.71
C PRO A 504 -16.96 -28.28 3.03
N ALA A 505 -16.65 -27.53 1.97
CA ALA A 505 -17.65 -26.87 1.14
C ALA A 505 -18.79 -27.86 0.81
N PRO A 506 -20.06 -27.43 0.83
CA PRO A 506 -21.15 -28.29 0.43
C PRO A 506 -20.83 -28.86 -0.95
N ALA A 507 -20.84 -30.19 -1.06
CA ALA A 507 -20.53 -30.90 -2.28
C ALA A 507 -21.33 -30.29 -3.43
N ALA A 508 -20.63 -29.92 -4.51
CA ALA A 508 -21.26 -29.47 -5.74
C ALA A 508 -22.37 -30.46 -6.14
N PRO A 509 -23.54 -29.97 -6.61
CA PRO A 509 -24.59 -30.86 -7.07
C PRO A 509 -24.05 -31.72 -8.21
N ALA A 510 -24.25 -33.02 -8.09
CA ALA A 510 -23.78 -34.02 -9.05
C ALA A 510 -24.22 -33.63 -10.47
N ALA A 511 -23.26 -33.68 -11.40
CA ALA A 511 -23.52 -33.53 -12.82
C ALA A 511 -24.61 -34.53 -13.28
N PRO A 512 -25.53 -34.11 -14.16
CA PRO A 512 -26.54 -35.02 -14.69
C PRO A 512 -25.88 -36.12 -15.54
N PRO A 513 -26.38 -37.37 -15.51
CA PRO A 513 -25.79 -38.45 -16.27
C PRO A 513 -25.99 -38.23 -17.78
N ALA A 514 -24.94 -38.52 -18.55
CA ALA A 514 -24.96 -38.50 -20.01
C ALA A 514 -26.01 -39.51 -20.55
N PRO A 515 -26.67 -39.21 -21.69
CA PRO A 515 -27.75 -40.03 -22.20
C PRO A 515 -27.24 -41.35 -22.81
N ALA A 516 -27.91 -42.45 -22.44
CA ALA A 516 -27.70 -43.76 -23.02
C ALA A 516 -28.34 -43.86 -24.41
N ALA A 517 -27.63 -44.49 -25.35
CA ALA A 517 -28.11 -44.83 -26.68
C ALA A 517 -29.29 -45.84 -26.63
N PRO A 518 -30.21 -45.82 -27.62
CA PRO A 518 -31.50 -46.48 -27.51
C PRO A 518 -31.42 -47.97 -27.88
N VAL A 519 -32.15 -48.81 -27.14
CA VAL A 519 -32.42 -50.20 -27.52
C VAL A 519 -33.92 -50.42 -27.60
N THR A 520 -34.37 -50.49 -28.85
CA THR A 520 -35.41 -51.34 -29.45
C THR A 520 -36.57 -51.81 -28.57
N ALA A 521 -37.76 -51.24 -28.81
CA ALA A 521 -39.04 -51.79 -28.36
C ALA A 521 -39.65 -52.69 -29.44
N MET A 522 -40.10 -53.88 -29.01
CA MET A 522 -40.75 -54.91 -29.80
C MET A 522 -42.27 -54.81 -29.64
N ALA A 523 -42.99 -54.97 -30.75
CA ALA A 523 -44.42 -54.76 -30.96
C ALA A 523 -45.36 -55.69 -30.17
N PRO A 524 -46.67 -55.36 -30.13
CA PRO A 524 -47.71 -56.38 -30.23
C PRO A 524 -48.75 -56.11 -31.35
N ALA A 525 -49.54 -57.15 -31.60
CA ALA A 525 -50.37 -57.49 -32.74
C ALA A 525 -51.56 -56.56 -33.13
N GLU A 526 -51.91 -56.64 -34.42
CA GLU A 526 -53.17 -56.27 -35.11
C GLU A 526 -54.37 -57.18 -34.71
N PRO A 527 -55.66 -56.93 -35.09
CA PRO A 527 -56.13 -56.30 -36.36
C PRO A 527 -57.39 -55.38 -36.35
N ALA A 528 -57.52 -54.57 -37.44
CA ALA A 528 -58.67 -54.17 -38.32
C ALA A 528 -60.10 -53.88 -37.76
N PRO A 529 -60.99 -53.07 -38.43
CA PRO A 529 -61.04 -52.83 -39.89
C PRO A 529 -61.41 -51.41 -40.42
N ALA A 530 -61.04 -51.19 -41.69
CA ALA A 530 -61.71 -50.55 -42.86
C ALA A 530 -62.53 -49.24 -42.82
N GLU A 531 -62.50 -48.56 -43.99
CA GLU A 531 -63.26 -47.38 -44.53
C GLU A 531 -62.51 -46.03 -44.44
N ALA A 532 -62.42 -45.14 -45.43
CA ALA A 532 -62.69 -45.12 -46.88
C ALA A 532 -62.10 -43.80 -47.49
N ALA A 533 -61.73 -43.83 -48.80
CA ALA A 533 -61.57 -42.73 -49.80
C ALA A 533 -60.59 -41.53 -49.53
N ALA A 534 -59.57 -41.20 -50.35
CA ALA A 534 -59.53 -40.73 -51.76
C ALA A 534 -60.42 -39.48 -51.98
N GLU A 535 -60.11 -38.36 -52.63
CA GLU A 535 -59.17 -37.87 -53.67
C GLU A 535 -59.33 -36.31 -53.68
N ALA A 536 -58.29 -35.48 -53.85
CA ALA A 536 -57.81 -34.82 -55.08
C ALA A 536 -58.62 -33.60 -55.63
N ASP A 537 -57.86 -32.63 -56.16
CA ASP A 537 -58.19 -31.58 -57.16
C ASP A 537 -59.06 -30.38 -56.75
N ASP A 538 -58.87 -29.14 -57.23
CA ASP A 538 -57.88 -28.41 -58.04
C ASP A 538 -58.24 -26.88 -57.84
N PRO A 539 -57.92 -25.86 -58.67
CA PRO A 539 -57.39 -24.59 -58.21
C PRO A 539 -58.32 -23.39 -58.57
N ASP A 540 -57.73 -22.19 -58.50
CA ASP A 540 -58.05 -20.97 -59.25
C ASP A 540 -58.85 -19.81 -58.59
N ALA A 541 -58.28 -18.62 -58.83
CA ALA A 541 -58.83 -17.26 -58.77
C ALA A 541 -58.97 -16.55 -57.40
N LEU A 542 -58.13 -15.53 -57.15
CA LEU A 542 -58.45 -14.12 -57.46
C LEU A 542 -57.36 -13.13 -56.99
N LEU A 543 -56.65 -12.55 -57.97
CA LEU A 543 -56.35 -11.12 -58.22
C LEU A 543 -56.15 -10.17 -56.99
N ALA A 544 -54.96 -9.62 -56.73
CA ALA A 544 -54.25 -8.51 -57.39
C ALA A 544 -54.60 -7.08 -56.88
N SER A 545 -53.59 -6.35 -56.37
CA SER A 545 -53.36 -4.91 -56.61
C SER A 545 -51.93 -4.52 -56.14
N LEU A 546 -50.93 -4.51 -57.05
CA LEU A 546 -50.33 -3.33 -57.72
C LEU A 546 -49.49 -2.42 -56.78
N GLY A 547 -48.19 -2.18 -56.98
CA GLY A 547 -47.29 -2.53 -58.09
C GLY A 547 -45.83 -2.09 -57.88
N THR A 548 -44.98 -2.53 -58.82
CA THR A 548 -43.60 -2.08 -59.12
C THR A 548 -43.64 -1.29 -60.46
N PRO A 549 -42.62 -0.53 -60.93
CA PRO A 549 -41.21 -0.93 -61.18
C PRO A 549 -40.19 0.20 -60.80
N ALA A 550 -38.85 0.11 -60.88
CA ALA A 550 -37.99 -0.45 -61.92
C ALA A 550 -36.55 -0.72 -61.43
N ALA A 551 -35.93 -1.74 -62.04
CA ALA A 551 -34.48 -2.03 -62.08
C ALA A 551 -33.81 -1.18 -63.20
N THR A 552 -32.50 -0.97 -63.34
CA THR A 552 -31.25 -1.80 -63.23
C THR A 552 -30.06 -0.85 -63.60
N PRO A 553 -28.77 -1.27 -63.71
CA PRO A 553 -27.89 -2.09 -62.86
C PRO A 553 -26.48 -1.46 -62.63
N GLU A 554 -25.69 -1.89 -61.64
CA GLU A 554 -24.24 -2.08 -61.85
C GLU A 554 -23.55 -2.93 -60.76
N ALA A 555 -22.79 -3.93 -61.25
CA ALA A 555 -21.58 -4.57 -60.72
C ALA A 555 -21.56 -5.28 -59.34
N ALA A 556 -21.12 -6.54 -59.41
CA ALA A 556 -20.97 -7.52 -58.34
C ALA A 556 -19.66 -7.36 -57.53
N LEU A 557 -19.72 -7.72 -56.23
CA LEU A 557 -18.57 -8.11 -55.40
C LEU A 557 -18.86 -9.47 -54.70
N PRO A 558 -17.85 -10.35 -54.54
CA PRO A 558 -18.01 -11.72 -54.02
C PRO A 558 -18.16 -11.81 -52.48
N PRO A 559 -18.62 -12.97 -51.94
CA PRO A 559 -19.03 -13.13 -50.55
C PRO A 559 -17.87 -13.23 -49.55
N ALA A 560 -18.16 -12.82 -48.32
CA ALA A 560 -17.24 -12.78 -47.18
C ALA A 560 -16.79 -14.18 -46.68
N PRO A 561 -15.53 -14.34 -46.23
CA PRO A 561 -15.07 -15.56 -45.57
C PRO A 561 -15.40 -15.56 -44.07
N GLU A 562 -15.60 -16.77 -43.53
CA GLU A 562 -15.88 -17.10 -42.13
C GLU A 562 -14.77 -16.66 -41.15
N PRO A 563 -15.09 -16.38 -39.87
CA PRO A 563 -14.10 -15.89 -38.91
C PRO A 563 -13.20 -17.00 -38.35
N ALA A 564 -11.90 -16.74 -38.35
CA ALA A 564 -10.86 -17.51 -37.68
C ALA A 564 -10.88 -17.30 -36.14
N PRO A 565 -10.40 -18.26 -35.34
CA PRO A 565 -10.47 -18.22 -33.88
C PRO A 565 -9.57 -17.12 -33.30
N SER A 566 -10.13 -16.28 -32.45
CA SER A 566 -9.42 -15.21 -31.73
C SER A 566 -8.55 -15.80 -30.61
N GLY A 567 -7.23 -15.62 -30.72
CA GLY A 567 -6.30 -15.81 -29.61
C GLY A 567 -6.46 -14.69 -28.57
N ALA A 568 -7.15 -14.99 -27.47
CA ALA A 568 -7.28 -14.10 -26.31
C ALA A 568 -6.26 -14.40 -25.20
N ASP A 569 -5.49 -15.50 -25.29
CA ASP A 569 -4.55 -15.90 -24.24
C ASP A 569 -3.14 -15.29 -24.39
N ALA A 570 -2.71 -14.91 -25.61
CA ALA A 570 -1.33 -14.45 -25.82
C ALA A 570 -1.04 -13.05 -25.25
N GLY A 571 -2.03 -12.16 -25.18
CA GLY A 571 -1.86 -10.81 -24.63
C GLY A 571 -1.87 -10.74 -23.10
N LEU A 572 -2.33 -11.80 -22.42
CA LEU A 572 -2.37 -11.86 -20.95
C LEU A 572 -0.98 -12.14 -20.38
N ASP A 573 -0.23 -13.03 -21.01
CA ASP A 573 1.13 -13.39 -20.59
C ASP A 573 2.12 -12.21 -20.78
N ASP A 574 1.98 -11.43 -21.86
CA ASP A 574 2.84 -10.26 -22.12
C ASP A 574 2.59 -9.13 -21.12
N LEU A 575 1.33 -8.88 -20.75
CA LEU A 575 0.98 -7.90 -19.71
C LEU A 575 1.48 -8.34 -18.32
N ASP A 576 1.37 -9.64 -18.00
CA ASP A 576 1.86 -10.19 -16.73
C ASP A 576 3.40 -10.15 -16.64
N ALA A 577 4.10 -10.42 -17.74
CA ALA A 577 5.55 -10.25 -17.83
C ALA A 577 5.97 -8.78 -17.66
N LEU A 578 5.22 -7.86 -18.26
CA LEU A 578 5.47 -6.42 -18.17
C LEU A 578 5.21 -5.91 -16.74
N LEU A 579 4.11 -6.28 -16.10
CA LEU A 579 3.83 -5.92 -14.70
C LEU A 579 4.83 -6.55 -13.73
N ALA A 580 5.29 -7.77 -13.99
CA ALA A 580 6.38 -8.39 -13.22
C ALA A 580 7.69 -7.60 -13.37
N SER A 581 8.01 -7.12 -14.58
CA SER A 581 9.20 -6.29 -14.82
C SER A 581 9.14 -4.93 -14.11
N LEU A 582 7.95 -4.31 -14.04
CA LEU A 582 7.72 -3.06 -13.31
C LEU A 582 7.67 -3.24 -11.78
N SER A 583 7.54 -4.48 -11.31
CA SER A 583 7.53 -4.87 -9.89
C SER A 583 8.87 -5.44 -9.42
N ALA A 584 9.84 -5.61 -10.31
CA ALA A 584 11.15 -6.18 -10.00
C ALA A 584 12.10 -5.09 -9.47
N PRO A 585 12.95 -5.39 -8.46
CA PRO A 585 13.99 -4.45 -8.03
C PRO A 585 14.97 -4.18 -9.18
N ALA A 586 15.39 -2.92 -9.37
CA ALA A 586 16.33 -2.54 -10.41
C ALA A 586 17.65 -3.33 -10.28
N THR A 587 17.97 -4.14 -11.29
CA THR A 587 19.23 -4.88 -11.38
C THR A 587 20.38 -3.89 -11.57
N PRO A 588 21.43 -3.90 -10.72
CA PRO A 588 22.62 -3.08 -10.98
C PRO A 588 23.31 -3.57 -12.27
N PRO A 589 24.08 -2.71 -12.97
CA PRO A 589 24.98 -3.18 -14.02
C PRO A 589 25.95 -4.22 -13.43
N PRO A 590 26.42 -5.20 -14.22
CA PRO A 590 27.32 -6.23 -13.71
C PRO A 590 28.58 -5.56 -13.17
N ALA A 591 28.74 -5.56 -11.84
CA ALA A 591 29.98 -5.20 -11.19
C ALA A 591 30.96 -6.35 -11.38
N ASP A 592 32.17 -6.01 -11.80
CA ASP A 592 33.28 -6.93 -11.94
C ASP A 592 33.41 -7.81 -10.69
N ALA A 593 33.52 -9.11 -10.93
CA ALA A 593 33.70 -10.12 -9.91
C ALA A 593 35.08 -9.95 -9.25
N ASP A 594 35.14 -9.30 -8.09
CA ASP A 594 35.99 -9.73 -6.98
C ASP A 594 35.67 -8.97 -5.68
N ALA A 595 35.95 -9.62 -4.54
CA ALA A 595 35.88 -9.14 -3.15
C ALA A 595 34.57 -9.38 -2.34
N THR A 596 34.42 -10.66 -1.97
CA THR A 596 34.21 -11.19 -0.60
C THR A 596 33.11 -10.60 0.30
N GLU A 597 32.09 -11.42 0.55
CA GLU A 597 31.23 -11.45 1.75
C GLU A 597 31.92 -12.22 2.89
N PRO A 598 32.38 -11.55 3.97
CA PRO A 598 32.67 -12.25 5.23
C PRO A 598 31.88 -11.74 6.46
N ASP A 599 31.02 -10.70 6.33
CA ASP A 599 30.44 -10.04 7.51
C ASP A 599 29.12 -10.65 8.03
N LEU A 600 28.38 -11.43 7.21
CA LEU A 600 27.09 -12.01 7.64
C LEU A 600 27.28 -13.23 8.56
N ASP A 601 28.27 -14.07 8.25
CA ASP A 601 28.59 -15.25 9.07
C ASP A 601 29.27 -14.86 10.40
N ALA A 602 30.02 -13.76 10.42
CA ALA A 602 30.62 -13.21 11.65
C ALA A 602 29.55 -12.66 12.60
N LEU A 603 28.51 -12.00 12.07
CA LEU A 603 27.35 -11.55 12.84
C LEU A 603 26.56 -12.73 13.43
N LEU A 604 26.35 -13.80 12.66
CA LEU A 604 25.64 -15.00 13.12
C LEU A 604 26.43 -15.82 14.15
N ALA A 605 27.76 -15.84 14.07
CA ALA A 605 28.62 -16.51 15.06
C ALA A 605 28.68 -15.77 16.41
N SER A 606 28.57 -14.44 16.40
CA SER A 606 28.56 -13.62 17.63
C SER A 606 27.27 -13.75 18.47
N LEU A 607 26.24 -14.43 17.93
CA LEU A 607 24.95 -14.68 18.57
C LEU A 607 24.84 -16.07 19.23
N SER A 608 25.93 -16.83 19.30
CA SER A 608 26.01 -18.17 19.92
C SER A 608 26.39 -18.17 21.40
#